data_AF-A0A2N2D456-F1
#
_entry.id   AF-A0A2N2D456-F1
#
_cell.length_a   1.000
_cell.length_b   1.000
_cell.length_c   1.000
_cell.angle_alpha   90.00
_cell.angle_beta   90.00
_cell.angle_gamma   90.00
#
_symmetry.space_group_name_H-M   'P 1'
#
loop_
_entity.id
_entity.type
_entity.pdbx_description
1 polymer ?
#
loop_
_entity_poly.entity_id
_entity_poly.type
_entity_poly.pdbx_seq_one_letter_code
_entity_poly.pdbx_strand_id
1 'polypeptide(L)'
;MRIIFRKLYRQQALSEEEYSNLMHYAEKLRSSSPESYLLFYERFAAILYRDYNTFIPRFAYGIDDFYDCLLNNPQLTEDLKSNSISIGAFPLYLHDYLEYTYPYGLDNFTILTHLELMKFDNASSLELPEPRQKALVYKYESANPYKETGLKSHFDRIGRYSFVSRLQSIRYLSGSKASEDKIELLSGDCLGGIFTNKEKSIYYYIFLTENNALKAQNACRVLNLALYGSYVEV
;
A
#
# COMPACT_ATOMS: atom_id res chain seq x y z
N MET A 1 -2.29 -25.77 -7.19
CA MET A 1 -1.04 -25.07 -6.80
C MET A 1 0.25 -25.55 -7.48
N ARG A 2 0.60 -26.84 -7.49
CA ARG A 2 1.91 -27.30 -8.05
C ARG A 2 2.20 -26.82 -9.49
N ILE A 3 1.18 -26.82 -10.36
CA ILE A 3 1.29 -26.34 -11.75
C ILE A 3 1.58 -24.82 -11.78
N ILE A 4 0.83 -24.04 -11.00
CA ILE A 4 1.01 -22.59 -10.86
C ILE A 4 2.43 -22.25 -10.40
N PHE A 5 2.95 -22.93 -9.37
CA PHE A 5 4.33 -22.68 -8.91
C PHE A 5 5.37 -23.03 -9.97
N ARG A 6 5.20 -24.13 -10.72
CA ARG A 6 6.10 -24.45 -11.84
C ARG A 6 6.07 -23.37 -12.92
N LYS A 7 4.89 -22.80 -13.21
CA LYS A 7 4.75 -21.67 -14.15
C LYS A 7 5.51 -20.45 -13.65
N LEU A 8 5.35 -20.06 -12.38
CA LEU A 8 6.09 -18.95 -11.78
C LEU A 8 7.61 -19.15 -11.87
N TYR A 9 8.13 -20.33 -11.53
CA TYR A 9 9.56 -20.63 -11.66
C TYR A 9 10.06 -20.56 -13.10
N ARG A 10 9.23 -20.92 -14.07
CA ARG A 10 9.54 -20.86 -15.50
C ARG A 10 9.18 -19.51 -16.13
N GLN A 11 8.76 -18.52 -15.34
CA GLN A 11 8.30 -17.20 -15.81
C GLN A 11 7.20 -17.29 -16.87
N GLN A 12 6.34 -18.31 -16.76
CA GLN A 12 5.18 -18.49 -17.63
C GLN A 12 4.00 -17.70 -17.07
N ALA A 13 3.27 -17.04 -17.96
CA ALA A 13 2.07 -16.29 -17.59
C ALA A 13 0.99 -17.21 -16.98
N LEU A 14 0.37 -16.73 -15.90
CA LEU A 14 -0.81 -17.33 -15.31
C LEU A 14 -2.08 -16.84 -16.02
N SER A 15 -3.08 -17.71 -16.14
CA SER A 15 -4.44 -17.26 -16.47
C SER A 15 -5.06 -16.48 -15.31
N GLU A 16 -6.17 -15.76 -15.56
CA GLU A 16 -6.92 -15.06 -14.51
C GLU A 16 -7.34 -16.00 -13.37
N GLU A 17 -7.83 -17.19 -13.70
CA GLU A 17 -8.22 -18.20 -12.72
C GLU A 17 -7.01 -18.71 -11.92
N GLU A 18 -5.86 -18.95 -12.57
CA GLU A 18 -4.64 -19.39 -11.90
C GLU A 18 -4.08 -18.30 -10.97
N TYR A 19 -4.11 -17.04 -11.40
CA TYR A 19 -3.72 -15.89 -10.58
C TYR A 19 -4.65 -15.73 -9.39
N SER A 20 -5.96 -15.76 -9.60
CA SER A 20 -6.95 -15.70 -8.51
C SER A 20 -6.74 -16.83 -7.51
N ASN A 21 -6.57 -18.07 -7.97
CA ASN A 21 -6.26 -19.21 -7.10
C ASN A 21 -4.96 -19.02 -6.30
N LEU A 22 -3.93 -18.44 -6.92
CA LEU A 22 -2.68 -18.12 -6.25
C LEU A 22 -2.86 -17.07 -5.14
N MET A 23 -3.64 -16.02 -5.40
CA MET A 23 -3.90 -14.97 -4.41
C MET A 23 -4.72 -15.49 -3.23
N HIS A 24 -5.76 -16.28 -3.48
CA HIS A 24 -6.53 -16.94 -2.42
C HIS A 24 -5.67 -17.89 -1.60
N TYR A 25 -4.76 -18.62 -2.25
CA TYR A 25 -3.81 -19.49 -1.56
C TYR A 25 -2.86 -18.70 -0.66
N ALA A 26 -2.30 -17.59 -1.14
CA ALA A 26 -1.43 -16.73 -0.36
C ALA A 26 -2.14 -16.18 0.90
N GLU A 27 -3.40 -15.74 0.76
CA GLU A 27 -4.17 -15.23 1.90
C GLU A 27 -4.56 -16.31 2.91
N LYS A 28 -4.89 -17.49 2.42
CA LYS A 28 -5.12 -18.65 3.28
C LYS A 28 -3.86 -19.02 4.05
N LEU A 29 -2.69 -19.01 3.40
CA LEU A 29 -1.43 -19.26 4.10
C LEU A 29 -1.19 -18.20 5.18
N ARG A 30 -1.35 -16.92 4.85
CA ARG A 30 -1.11 -15.81 5.79
C ARG A 30 -1.95 -15.93 7.07
N SER A 31 -3.20 -16.37 6.95
CA SER A 31 -4.13 -16.51 8.08
C SER A 31 -4.00 -17.83 8.84
N SER A 32 -3.65 -18.93 8.17
CA SER A 32 -3.68 -20.28 8.76
C SER A 32 -2.31 -20.89 9.08
N SER A 33 -1.25 -20.42 8.42
CA SER A 33 0.12 -20.92 8.58
C SER A 33 1.15 -19.84 8.23
N PRO A 34 1.46 -18.94 9.18
CA PRO A 34 2.39 -17.84 8.98
C PRO A 34 3.79 -18.30 8.52
N GLU A 35 4.29 -19.43 9.02
CA GLU A 35 5.61 -19.96 8.64
C GLU A 35 5.63 -20.40 7.18
N SER A 36 4.56 -21.05 6.71
CA SER A 36 4.40 -21.43 5.31
C SER A 36 4.21 -20.19 4.42
N TYR A 37 3.54 -19.16 4.94
CA TYR A 37 3.40 -17.89 4.24
C TYR A 37 4.75 -17.19 4.05
N LEU A 38 5.61 -17.16 5.08
CA LEU A 38 6.96 -16.59 4.97
C LEU A 38 7.78 -17.29 3.89
N LEU A 39 7.76 -18.63 3.84
CA LEU A 39 8.42 -19.38 2.77
C LEU A 39 7.85 -19.08 1.38
N PHE A 40 6.53 -18.85 1.29
CA PHE A 40 5.89 -18.43 0.05
C PHE A 40 6.32 -17.01 -0.35
N TYR A 41 6.33 -16.08 0.60
CA TYR A 41 6.75 -14.69 0.43
C TYR A 41 8.18 -14.62 -0.11
N GLU A 42 9.13 -15.25 0.58
CA GLU A 42 10.56 -15.23 0.23
C GLU A 42 10.83 -15.77 -1.17
N ARG A 43 9.98 -16.70 -1.65
CA ARG A 43 10.13 -17.31 -2.97
C ARG A 43 9.44 -16.55 -4.09
N PHE A 44 8.30 -15.92 -3.81
CA PHE A 44 7.40 -15.46 -4.86
C PHE A 44 7.06 -13.96 -4.81
N ALA A 45 7.33 -13.25 -3.70
CA ALA A 45 6.98 -11.82 -3.59
C ALA A 45 7.62 -10.97 -4.70
N ALA A 46 8.93 -11.13 -4.93
CA ALA A 46 9.64 -10.41 -5.99
C ALA A 46 9.14 -10.77 -7.40
N ILE A 47 8.78 -12.04 -7.63
CA ILE A 47 8.21 -12.50 -8.91
C ILE A 47 6.83 -11.88 -9.12
N LEU A 48 5.99 -11.88 -8.09
CA LEU A 48 4.64 -11.31 -8.13
C LEU A 48 4.68 -9.80 -8.36
N TYR A 49 5.59 -9.09 -7.71
CA TYR A 49 5.76 -7.67 -7.90
C TYR A 49 6.22 -7.37 -9.33
N ARG A 50 7.34 -7.96 -9.77
CA ARG A 50 7.91 -7.71 -11.10
C ARG A 50 6.97 -8.13 -12.23
N ASP A 51 6.39 -9.34 -12.12
CA ASP A 51 5.71 -9.95 -13.26
C ASP A 51 4.21 -9.68 -13.31
N TYR A 52 3.60 -9.37 -12.17
CA TYR A 52 2.16 -9.23 -12.02
C TYR A 52 1.76 -7.89 -11.36
N ASN A 53 2.71 -6.98 -11.13
CA ASN A 53 2.52 -5.74 -10.36
C ASN A 53 1.73 -5.97 -9.06
N THR A 54 2.02 -7.09 -8.40
CA THR A 54 1.30 -7.56 -7.22
C THR A 54 2.23 -7.50 -6.02
N PHE A 55 1.99 -6.53 -5.15
CA PHE A 55 2.62 -6.45 -3.84
C PHE A 55 1.92 -7.39 -2.85
N ILE A 56 2.66 -8.31 -2.25
CA ILE A 56 2.19 -9.08 -1.10
C ILE A 56 3.03 -8.66 0.10
N PRO A 57 2.44 -8.35 1.28
CA PRO A 57 3.23 -7.91 2.42
C PRO A 57 3.87 -9.10 3.14
N ARG A 58 5.09 -8.95 3.68
CA ARG A 58 5.72 -9.99 4.51
C ARG A 58 4.92 -10.29 5.77
N PHE A 59 4.31 -9.26 6.34
CA PHE A 59 3.57 -9.29 7.60
C PHE A 59 2.08 -8.99 7.39
N ALA A 60 1.26 -9.21 8.41
CA ALA A 60 -0.15 -8.81 8.37
C ALA A 60 -0.30 -7.27 8.29
N TYR A 61 0.60 -6.56 8.98
CA TYR A 61 0.76 -5.11 9.02
C TYR A 61 2.20 -4.76 8.68
N GLY A 62 2.40 -3.80 7.78
CA GLY A 62 3.74 -3.45 7.26
C GLY A 62 3.98 -1.95 7.20
N ILE A 63 4.77 -1.52 6.21
CA ILE A 63 5.18 -0.13 6.03
C ILE A 63 4.00 0.84 5.89
N ASP A 64 2.96 0.46 5.14
CA ASP A 64 1.77 1.30 4.94
C ASP A 64 1.00 1.50 6.25
N ASP A 65 0.90 0.46 7.10
CA ASP A 65 0.26 0.54 8.42
C ASP A 65 1.13 1.32 9.44
N PHE A 66 2.46 1.20 9.32
CA PHE A 66 3.41 1.97 10.13
C PHE A 66 3.32 3.47 9.81
N TYR A 67 3.25 3.84 8.53
CA TYR A 67 3.05 5.23 8.13
C TYR A 67 1.71 5.78 8.57
N ASP A 68 0.62 5.03 8.39
CA ASP A 68 -0.68 5.44 8.91
C ASP A 68 -0.64 5.65 10.44
N CYS A 69 0.08 4.80 11.18
CA CYS A 69 0.28 4.97 12.62
C CYS A 69 1.03 6.27 12.94
N LEU A 70 2.13 6.59 12.26
CA LEU A 70 2.89 7.82 12.50
C LEU A 70 2.07 9.07 12.18
N LEU A 71 1.34 9.06 11.07
CA LEU A 71 0.49 10.16 10.63
C LEU A 71 -0.63 10.47 11.63
N ASN A 72 -1.18 9.44 12.27
CA ASN A 72 -2.23 9.58 13.30
C ASN A 72 -1.69 9.87 14.71
N ASN A 73 -0.37 9.79 14.92
CA ASN A 73 0.25 10.01 16.23
C ASN A 73 1.39 11.05 16.11
N PRO A 74 1.06 12.36 16.03
CA PRO A 74 2.07 13.41 15.88
C PRO A 74 3.13 13.38 16.98
N GLN A 75 2.76 13.00 18.22
CA GLN A 75 3.72 12.89 19.31
C GLN A 75 4.78 11.81 19.05
N LEU A 76 4.40 10.62 18.55
CA LEU A 76 5.36 9.58 18.18
C LEU A 76 6.30 10.06 17.07
N THR A 77 5.79 10.85 16.12
CA THR A 77 6.59 11.46 15.06
C THR A 77 7.61 12.46 15.60
N GLU A 78 7.23 13.28 16.58
CA GLU A 78 8.16 14.24 17.22
C GLU A 78 9.16 13.55 18.16
N ASP A 79 8.73 12.50 18.86
CA ASP A 79 9.62 11.68 19.68
C ASP A 79 10.71 11.02 18.80
N LEU A 80 10.37 10.55 17.60
CA LEU A 80 11.30 9.97 16.62
C LEU A 80 12.30 11.00 16.09
N LYS A 81 11.94 12.29 16.08
CA LYS A 81 12.87 13.36 15.71
C LYS A 81 13.92 13.61 16.77
N SER A 82 13.51 13.50 18.03
CA SER A 82 14.32 13.92 19.17
C SER A 82 15.24 12.82 19.71
N ASN A 83 14.84 11.54 19.64
CA ASN A 83 15.57 10.42 20.24
C ASN A 83 15.25 9.09 19.54
N SER A 84 15.99 8.03 19.87
CA SER A 84 15.58 6.67 19.52
C SER A 84 14.35 6.26 20.34
N ILE A 85 13.29 5.84 19.65
CA ILE A 85 12.08 5.30 20.30
C ILE A 85 12.19 3.78 20.44
N SER A 86 11.77 3.27 21.61
CA SER A 86 11.59 1.83 21.80
C SER A 86 10.35 1.31 21.06
N ILE A 87 10.44 0.13 20.46
CA ILE A 87 9.32 -0.56 19.79
C ILE A 87 8.08 -0.66 20.70
N GLY A 88 8.28 -0.75 22.03
CA GLY A 88 7.18 -0.77 23.00
C GLY A 88 6.26 0.46 23.01
N ALA A 89 6.67 1.57 22.39
CA ALA A 89 5.81 2.75 22.21
C ALA A 89 4.78 2.59 21.07
N PHE A 90 4.95 1.59 20.21
CA PHE A 90 4.07 1.35 19.07
C PHE A 90 2.97 0.35 19.42
N PRO A 91 1.82 0.38 18.71
CA PRO A 91 0.80 -0.65 18.83
C PRO A 91 1.34 -2.06 18.58
N LEU A 92 0.88 -3.04 19.37
CA LEU A 92 1.33 -4.44 19.29
C LEU A 92 1.24 -5.04 17.87
N TYR A 93 0.27 -4.62 17.07
CA TYR A 93 0.09 -5.14 15.72
C TYR A 93 1.23 -4.78 14.75
N LEU A 94 2.07 -3.79 15.08
CA LEU A 94 3.24 -3.41 14.29
C LEU A 94 4.54 -4.07 14.77
N HIS A 95 4.55 -4.72 15.93
CA HIS A 95 5.80 -5.17 16.56
C HIS A 95 6.58 -6.14 15.67
N ASP A 96 5.92 -7.13 15.06
CA ASP A 96 6.56 -8.07 14.14
C ASP A 96 7.30 -7.37 12.99
N TYR A 97 6.68 -6.35 12.40
CA TYR A 97 7.28 -5.55 11.32
C TYR A 97 8.46 -4.73 11.84
N LEU A 98 8.27 -4.05 12.99
CA LEU A 98 9.28 -3.15 13.55
C LEU A 98 10.52 -3.90 14.04
N GLU A 99 10.35 -5.02 14.73
CA GLU A 99 11.46 -5.86 15.21
C GLU A 99 12.27 -6.45 14.05
N TYR A 100 11.59 -6.83 12.96
CA TYR A 100 12.25 -7.36 11.78
C TYR A 100 12.98 -6.28 10.98
N THR A 101 12.32 -5.15 10.71
CA THR A 101 12.87 -4.08 9.86
C THR A 101 13.88 -3.22 10.60
N TYR A 102 13.72 -3.05 11.91
CA TYR A 102 14.57 -2.21 12.76
C TYR A 102 15.11 -3.00 13.97
N PRO A 103 15.89 -4.07 13.76
CA PRO A 103 16.32 -4.98 14.82
C PRO A 103 17.24 -4.32 15.85
N TYR A 104 17.88 -3.21 15.49
CA TYR A 104 18.74 -2.43 16.38
C TYR A 104 18.04 -1.17 16.94
N GLY A 105 16.72 -1.09 16.79
CA GLY A 105 15.92 0.08 17.10
C GLY A 105 15.68 0.97 15.90
N LEU A 106 14.70 1.87 16.04
CA LEU A 106 14.34 2.86 15.04
C LEU A 106 15.40 3.96 15.06
N ASP A 107 16.33 3.96 14.09
CA ASP A 107 17.25 5.07 13.94
C ASP A 107 16.54 6.28 13.34
N ASN A 108 16.93 7.46 13.83
CA ASN A 108 16.31 8.71 13.41
C ASN A 108 16.58 8.97 11.92
N PHE A 109 17.77 8.67 11.40
CA PHE A 109 18.17 9.11 10.07
C PHE A 109 17.36 8.46 8.94
N THR A 110 17.08 7.16 9.05
CA THR A 110 16.36 6.42 8.01
C THR A 110 14.90 6.84 7.97
N ILE A 111 14.23 6.93 9.11
CA ILE A 111 12.79 7.20 9.17
C ILE A 111 12.51 8.69 8.99
N LEU A 112 13.37 9.56 9.54
CA LEU A 112 13.22 11.01 9.37
C LEU A 112 13.42 11.45 7.94
N THR A 113 14.32 10.84 7.17
CA THR A 113 14.41 11.16 5.73
C THR A 113 13.06 10.93 5.04
N HIS A 114 12.35 9.85 5.38
CA HIS A 114 11.02 9.58 4.82
C HIS A 114 9.93 10.53 5.36
N LEU A 115 9.97 10.85 6.66
CA LEU A 115 9.02 11.79 7.28
C LEU A 115 9.26 13.25 6.89
N GLU A 116 10.50 13.63 6.62
CA GLU A 116 10.88 14.96 6.12
C GLU A 116 10.49 15.11 4.65
N LEU A 117 10.62 14.04 3.85
CA LEU A 117 9.97 13.97 2.54
C LEU A 117 8.44 14.09 2.64
N MET A 118 7.83 13.81 3.79
CA MET A 118 6.40 14.08 4.05
C MET A 118 6.13 15.50 4.61
N LYS A 119 7.12 16.20 5.17
CA LYS A 119 7.00 17.59 5.66
C LYS A 119 7.38 18.57 4.53
N PHE A 120 6.42 18.92 3.68
CA PHE A 120 6.64 19.81 2.53
C PHE A 120 6.63 21.31 2.89
N ASP A 121 7.53 22.05 2.22
CA ASP A 121 8.06 23.41 2.44
C ASP A 121 7.14 24.60 2.79
N ASN A 122 5.82 24.47 2.89
CA ASN A 122 4.94 25.63 3.19
C ASN A 122 3.60 25.29 3.88
N ALA A 123 3.39 24.05 4.32
CA ALA A 123 2.13 23.70 4.97
C ALA A 123 2.18 24.08 6.47
N SER A 124 1.47 25.16 6.82
CA SER A 124 1.25 25.58 8.21
C SER A 124 0.55 24.52 9.05
N SER A 125 -0.08 23.52 8.41
CA SER A 125 -0.49 22.27 9.05
C SER A 125 -0.44 21.09 8.07
N LEU A 126 0.19 19.98 8.50
CA LEU A 126 0.17 18.68 7.82
C LEU A 126 -1.13 17.93 8.10
N GLU A 127 -2.23 18.66 8.21
CA GLU A 127 -3.51 18.07 8.53
C GLU A 127 -3.94 17.11 7.43
N LEU A 128 -4.30 15.90 7.85
CA LEU A 128 -4.87 14.88 7.01
C LEU A 128 -6.38 14.78 7.26
N PRO A 129 -7.12 14.17 6.31
CA PRO A 129 -8.52 13.88 6.54
C PRO A 129 -8.69 13.01 7.79
N GLU A 130 -9.78 13.22 8.55
CA GLU A 130 -10.03 12.45 9.77
C GLU A 130 -10.03 10.93 9.53
N PRO A 131 -9.61 10.10 10.49
CA PRO A 131 -9.71 8.65 10.37
C PRO A 131 -11.14 8.16 10.10
N ARG A 132 -11.27 7.17 9.21
CA ARG A 132 -12.56 6.55 8.89
C ARG A 132 -13.17 5.89 10.12
N GLN A 133 -14.48 6.07 10.29
CA GLN A 133 -15.27 5.43 11.35
C GLN A 133 -15.92 4.10 10.89
N LYS A 134 -15.90 3.84 9.59
CA LYS A 134 -16.53 2.65 8.97
C LYS A 134 -15.49 1.84 8.21
N ALA A 135 -15.81 0.58 7.95
CA ALA A 135 -15.01 -0.28 7.10
C ALA A 135 -14.84 0.35 5.70
N LEU A 136 -13.63 0.24 5.16
CA LEU A 136 -13.30 0.66 3.80
C LEU A 136 -14.16 -0.10 2.79
N VAL A 137 -14.66 0.63 1.79
CA VAL A 137 -15.45 0.05 0.70
C VAL A 137 -14.59 -0.08 -0.55
N TYR A 138 -14.57 -1.27 -1.14
CA TYR A 138 -13.96 -1.52 -2.45
C TYR A 138 -15.04 -1.70 -3.52
N LYS A 139 -14.89 -1.02 -4.65
CA LYS A 139 -15.74 -1.19 -5.84
C LYS A 139 -14.87 -1.50 -7.06
N TYR A 140 -14.86 -2.76 -7.46
CA TYR A 140 -14.18 -3.22 -8.65
C TYR A 140 -15.13 -3.23 -9.85
N GLU A 141 -14.60 -2.97 -11.04
CA GLU A 141 -15.33 -3.15 -12.28
C GLU A 141 -15.75 -4.64 -12.39
N SER A 142 -16.99 -4.90 -12.80
CA SER A 142 -17.56 -6.27 -12.85
C SER A 142 -17.62 -6.99 -11.49
N ALA A 143 -17.42 -6.28 -10.36
CA ALA A 143 -17.40 -6.83 -9.00
C ALA A 143 -16.37 -7.95 -8.77
N ASN A 144 -15.33 -8.05 -9.60
CA ASN A 144 -14.26 -9.04 -9.48
C ASN A 144 -12.93 -8.35 -9.12
N PRO A 145 -12.40 -8.51 -7.90
CA PRO A 145 -11.13 -7.91 -7.49
C PRO A 145 -9.91 -8.46 -8.22
N TYR A 146 -9.99 -9.66 -8.79
CA TYR A 146 -8.87 -10.35 -9.44
C TYR A 146 -8.94 -10.30 -10.97
N LYS A 147 -9.95 -9.64 -11.55
CA LYS A 147 -10.06 -9.41 -12.99
C LYS A 147 -8.82 -8.70 -13.54
N GLU A 148 -8.34 -7.73 -12.78
CA GLU A 148 -7.18 -6.94 -13.14
C GLU A 148 -6.02 -7.30 -12.22
N THR A 149 -5.05 -8.02 -12.78
CA THR A 149 -3.84 -8.47 -12.08
C THR A 149 -3.15 -7.30 -11.37
N GLY A 150 -2.90 -7.47 -10.07
CA GLY A 150 -2.23 -6.51 -9.20
C GLY A 150 -3.14 -5.40 -8.63
N LEU A 151 -4.30 -5.13 -9.23
CA LEU A 151 -5.15 -4.01 -8.81
C LEU A 151 -5.67 -4.18 -7.38
N LYS A 152 -6.11 -5.38 -6.99
CA LYS A 152 -6.54 -5.64 -5.61
C LYS A 152 -5.43 -5.33 -4.61
N SER A 153 -4.22 -5.82 -4.88
CA SER A 153 -3.05 -5.60 -4.03
C SER A 153 -2.74 -4.10 -3.90
N HIS A 154 -2.80 -3.36 -5.01
CA HIS A 154 -2.63 -1.90 -5.01
C HIS A 154 -3.70 -1.20 -4.15
N PHE A 155 -4.96 -1.62 -4.28
CA PHE A 155 -6.07 -1.12 -3.46
C PHE A 155 -5.92 -1.50 -1.98
N ASP A 156 -5.41 -2.69 -1.67
CA ASP A 156 -5.18 -3.12 -0.29
C ASP A 156 -4.11 -2.24 0.39
N ARG A 157 -3.07 -1.81 -0.35
CA ARG A 157 -2.07 -0.85 0.15
C ARG A 157 -2.68 0.52 0.43
N ILE A 158 -3.37 1.12 -0.55
CA ILE A 158 -4.04 2.42 -0.37
C ILE A 158 -5.07 2.34 0.77
N GLY A 159 -5.73 1.19 0.92
CA GLY A 159 -6.72 0.97 1.95
C GLY A 159 -6.20 0.96 3.38
N ARG A 160 -4.87 0.83 3.57
CA ARG A 160 -4.25 0.88 4.91
C ARG A 160 -4.37 2.26 5.54
N TYR A 161 -4.36 3.31 4.73
CA TYR A 161 -4.49 4.68 5.20
C TYR A 161 -5.90 4.95 5.72
N SER A 162 -5.99 5.26 7.01
CA SER A 162 -7.20 5.47 7.80
C SER A 162 -8.12 6.54 7.22
N PHE A 163 -7.56 7.56 6.57
CA PHE A 163 -8.31 8.63 5.90
C PHE A 163 -8.99 8.23 4.57
N VAL A 164 -8.77 7.01 4.08
CA VAL A 164 -9.41 6.49 2.85
C VAL A 164 -10.73 5.79 3.21
N SER A 165 -11.82 6.27 2.64
CA SER A 165 -13.18 5.76 2.91
C SER A 165 -13.68 4.77 1.85
N ARG A 166 -13.29 4.95 0.58
CA ARG A 166 -13.68 4.08 -0.53
C ARG A 166 -12.66 4.10 -1.66
N LEU A 167 -12.46 2.94 -2.29
CA LEU A 167 -11.68 2.79 -3.52
C LEU A 167 -12.57 2.26 -4.63
N GLN A 168 -12.49 2.87 -5.82
CA GLN A 168 -13.35 2.50 -6.95
C GLN A 168 -12.59 2.52 -8.27
N SER A 169 -12.46 1.37 -8.94
CA SER A 169 -12.00 1.32 -10.33
C SER A 169 -13.13 1.76 -11.28
N ILE A 170 -12.81 2.51 -12.33
CA ILE A 170 -13.84 3.06 -13.23
C ILE A 170 -13.77 2.44 -14.62
N ARG A 171 -12.67 2.68 -15.32
CA ARG A 171 -12.51 2.41 -16.74
C ARG A 171 -11.04 2.20 -17.06
N TYR A 172 -10.82 1.44 -18.12
CA TYR A 172 -9.57 1.39 -18.84
C TYR A 172 -9.27 2.75 -19.46
N LEU A 173 -8.05 3.25 -19.30
CA LEU A 173 -7.60 4.41 -20.06
C LEU A 173 -7.47 3.98 -21.54
N SER A 174 -8.27 4.59 -22.41
CA SER A 174 -8.23 4.33 -23.85
C SER A 174 -6.99 4.97 -24.47
N GLY A 175 -6.04 4.18 -24.94
CA GLY A 175 -4.82 4.68 -25.59
C GLY A 175 -3.55 3.91 -25.20
N SER A 176 -2.40 4.57 -25.32
CA SER A 176 -1.13 4.08 -24.75
C SER A 176 -1.22 4.02 -23.24
N LYS A 177 -0.50 3.07 -22.62
CA LYS A 177 -0.33 3.03 -21.16
C LYS A 177 0.20 4.36 -20.65
N ALA A 178 -0.19 4.70 -19.42
CA ALA A 178 0.43 5.81 -18.72
C ALA A 178 1.94 5.55 -18.60
N SER A 179 2.74 6.61 -18.75
CA SER A 179 4.19 6.54 -18.58
C SER A 179 4.60 6.26 -17.14
N GLU A 180 3.75 6.66 -16.19
CA GLU A 180 3.95 6.51 -14.75
C GLU A 180 2.61 6.38 -14.04
N ASP A 181 2.61 5.63 -12.94
CA ASP A 181 1.50 5.62 -12.00
C ASP A 181 1.63 6.81 -11.06
N LYS A 182 0.52 7.50 -10.81
CA LYS A 182 0.44 8.67 -9.94
C LYS A 182 -0.96 8.83 -9.36
N ILE A 183 -1.05 9.58 -8.28
CA ILE A 183 -2.31 10.04 -7.68
C ILE A 183 -2.40 11.57 -7.82
N GLU A 184 -3.57 12.06 -8.17
CA GLU A 184 -3.86 13.47 -8.40
C GLU A 184 -5.08 13.91 -7.61
N LEU A 185 -5.09 15.16 -7.16
CA LEU A 185 -6.23 15.78 -6.50
C LEU A 185 -7.32 16.10 -7.52
N LEU A 186 -8.55 15.65 -7.28
CA LEU A 186 -9.72 15.97 -8.14
C LEU A 186 -10.67 16.95 -7.46
N SER A 187 -10.99 16.69 -6.18
CA SER A 187 -11.85 17.51 -5.33
C SER A 187 -11.42 17.39 -3.87
N GLY A 188 -12.04 18.16 -2.98
CA GLY A 188 -11.70 18.15 -1.56
C GLY A 188 -11.96 16.83 -0.82
N ASP A 189 -12.66 15.88 -1.44
CA ASP A 189 -12.97 14.55 -0.89
C ASP A 189 -12.56 13.40 -1.84
N CYS A 190 -11.93 13.70 -2.98
CA CYS A 190 -11.67 12.69 -4.01
C CYS A 190 -10.32 12.91 -4.69
N LEU A 191 -9.57 11.83 -4.79
CA LEU A 191 -8.33 11.73 -5.56
C LEU A 191 -8.54 10.77 -6.73
N GLY A 192 -7.81 11.01 -7.82
CA GLY A 192 -7.74 10.14 -8.98
C GLY A 192 -6.40 9.44 -9.02
N GLY A 193 -6.39 8.15 -9.29
CA GLY A 193 -5.16 7.38 -9.41
C GLY A 193 -5.11 6.59 -10.71
N ILE A 194 -3.89 6.35 -11.17
CA ILE A 194 -3.60 5.44 -12.28
C ILE A 194 -2.86 4.24 -11.72
N PHE A 195 -3.30 3.05 -12.12
CA PHE A 195 -2.60 1.79 -11.87
C PHE A 195 -2.29 1.14 -13.22
N THR A 196 -1.02 0.83 -13.45
CA THR A 196 -0.54 0.26 -14.72
C THR A 196 0.05 -1.11 -14.48
N ASN A 197 -0.40 -2.11 -15.26
CA ASN A 197 0.19 -3.43 -15.26
C ASN A 197 0.79 -3.79 -16.65
N LYS A 198 1.21 -5.05 -16.83
CA LYS A 198 1.78 -5.53 -18.10
C LYS A 198 0.83 -5.45 -19.28
N GLU A 199 -0.48 -5.29 -19.09
CA GLU A 199 -1.46 -5.25 -20.17
C GLU A 199 -1.99 -3.84 -20.42
N LYS A 200 -2.34 -3.11 -19.35
CA LYS A 200 -3.15 -1.88 -19.47
C LYS A 200 -2.95 -0.92 -18.29
N SER A 201 -3.45 0.30 -18.45
CA SER A 201 -3.60 1.28 -17.37
C SER A 201 -5.08 1.45 -17.00
N ILE A 202 -5.34 1.47 -15.70
CA ILE A 202 -6.69 1.53 -15.12
C ILE A 202 -6.78 2.79 -14.30
N TYR A 203 -7.83 3.56 -14.53
CA TYR A 203 -8.13 4.74 -13.73
C TYR A 203 -9.08 4.38 -12.58
N TYR A 204 -8.79 4.91 -11.40
CA TYR A 204 -9.57 4.69 -10.19
C TYR A 204 -9.72 5.96 -9.35
N TYR A 205 -10.72 5.95 -8.48
CA TYR A 205 -10.94 6.98 -7.47
C TYR A 205 -10.58 6.49 -6.08
N ILE A 206 -10.03 7.40 -5.29
CA ILE A 206 -9.79 7.29 -3.86
C ILE A 206 -10.68 8.33 -3.20
N PHE A 207 -11.70 7.89 -2.48
CA PHE A 207 -12.56 8.77 -1.71
C PHE A 207 -12.01 8.91 -0.30
N LEU A 208 -11.97 10.15 0.18
CA LEU A 208 -11.50 10.51 1.50
C LEU A 208 -12.69 10.54 2.48
N THR A 209 -12.40 10.69 3.75
CA THR A 209 -13.39 10.72 4.84
C THR A 209 -14.11 12.04 5.00
N GLU A 210 -13.51 13.14 4.51
CA GLU A 210 -14.07 14.48 4.57
C GLU A 210 -13.79 15.27 3.29
N ASN A 211 -14.58 16.33 3.08
CA ASN A 211 -14.43 17.25 1.96
C ASN A 211 -13.68 18.51 2.40
N ASN A 212 -12.35 18.47 2.29
CA ASN A 212 -11.45 19.56 2.59
C ASN A 212 -10.26 19.56 1.61
N ALA A 213 -10.19 20.57 0.75
CA ALA A 213 -9.18 20.64 -0.32
C ALA A 213 -7.74 20.62 0.18
N LEU A 214 -7.43 21.28 1.30
CA LEU A 214 -6.08 21.31 1.86
C LEU A 214 -5.68 19.94 2.38
N LYS A 215 -6.54 19.31 3.19
CA LYS A 215 -6.32 17.96 3.73
C LYS A 215 -6.24 16.91 2.62
N ALA A 216 -7.07 17.03 1.58
CA ALA A 216 -7.03 16.17 0.40
C ALA A 216 -5.72 16.31 -0.39
N GLN A 217 -5.21 17.53 -0.53
CA GLN A 217 -3.90 17.77 -1.14
C GLN A 217 -2.78 17.09 -0.33
N ASN A 218 -2.83 17.18 1.00
CA ASN A 218 -1.88 16.51 1.87
C ASN A 218 -1.97 14.98 1.76
N ALA A 219 -3.18 14.42 1.79
CA ALA A 219 -3.40 12.99 1.58
C ALA A 219 -2.87 12.51 0.22
N CYS A 220 -3.11 13.29 -0.85
CA CYS A 220 -2.58 13.01 -2.18
C CYS A 220 -1.05 12.92 -2.20
N ARG A 221 -0.37 13.85 -1.52
CA ARG A 221 1.09 13.85 -1.42
C ARG A 221 1.60 12.65 -0.64
N VAL A 222 1.01 12.37 0.53
CA VAL A 222 1.36 11.21 1.36
C VAL A 222 1.27 9.92 0.57
N LEU A 223 0.15 9.70 -0.13
CA LEU A 223 -0.04 8.48 -0.93
C LEU A 223 0.95 8.37 -2.10
N ASN A 224 1.23 9.47 -2.82
CA ASN A 224 2.22 9.43 -3.89
C ASN A 224 3.61 9.10 -3.36
N LEU A 225 4.00 9.70 -2.23
CA LEU A 225 5.27 9.37 -1.61
C LEU A 225 5.27 7.89 -1.26
N ALA A 226 4.38 7.42 -0.38
CA ALA A 226 4.37 6.05 0.13
C ALA A 226 4.31 4.95 -0.96
N LEU A 227 3.64 5.22 -2.08
CA LEU A 227 3.45 4.23 -3.14
C LEU A 227 4.53 4.32 -4.23
N TYR A 228 5.02 5.51 -4.56
CA TYR A 228 5.82 5.76 -5.76
C TYR A 228 7.14 6.52 -5.50
N GLY A 229 7.32 7.06 -4.31
CA GLY A 229 8.55 7.71 -3.88
C GLY A 229 9.65 6.69 -3.59
N SER A 230 10.34 6.20 -4.61
CA SER A 230 11.61 5.45 -4.55
C SER A 230 11.81 4.58 -3.30
N TYR A 231 10.88 3.69 -2.99
CA TYR A 231 11.02 2.73 -1.89
C TYR A 231 11.76 1.50 -2.37
N VAL A 232 12.96 1.28 -1.82
CA VAL A 232 13.61 -0.04 -1.87
C VAL A 232 13.28 -0.71 -0.54
N GLU A 233 12.37 -1.68 -0.54
CA GLU A 233 12.34 -2.68 0.53
C GLU A 233 13.67 -3.45 0.45
N VAL A 234 14.55 -3.21 1.42
CA VAL A 234 15.84 -3.93 1.56
C VAL A 234 15.58 -5.30 2.18
#